data_AF-B0JET1-F1
#
_entry.id   AF-B0JET1-F1
#
_cell.length_a   1.000
_cell.length_b   1.000
_cell.length_c   1.000
_cell.angle_alpha   90.00
_cell.angle_beta   90.00
_cell.angle_gamma   90.00
#
_symmetry.space_group_name_H-M   'P 1'
#
loop_
_entity.id
_entity.type
_entity.pdbx_description
1 polymer ?
#
loop_
_entity_poly.entity_id
_entity_poly.type
_entity_poly.pdbx_seq_one_letter_code
_entity_poly.pdbx_strand_id
1 'polypeptide(L)'
;GMGGVGKTTLAQQAYNHERVKDYFQHEVWVCVSDNFNVERLTKEIIESITENKCDLSNLDTLQVVLKNLTSKRFLLVLDDVWNEDSLKWERFCAPLRYGEPGSKILVTTRSKKIAEMVGNPIPLGGLDEASYCSRNVHLVPKTPVNFHI
;
A
#
# COMPACT_ATOMS: atom_id res chain seq x y z
N GLY A 1 16.57 -0.08 -0.25
CA GLY A 1 17.55 0.52 0.68
C GLY A 1 18.08 -0.50 1.66
N MET A 2 19.16 -0.20 2.37
CA MET A 2 19.85 -1.14 3.29
C MET A 2 18.93 -1.62 4.43
N GLY A 3 19.24 -2.77 5.02
CA GLY A 3 18.58 -3.24 6.25
C GLY A 3 18.87 -2.30 7.42
N GLY A 4 17.95 -2.21 8.38
CA GLY A 4 18.18 -1.43 9.62
C GLY A 4 18.04 0.09 9.52
N VAL A 5 17.79 0.67 8.34
CA VAL A 5 17.69 2.14 8.15
C VAL A 5 16.36 2.77 8.64
N GLY A 6 15.55 2.05 9.41
CA GLY A 6 14.31 2.61 9.99
C GLY A 6 13.11 2.77 9.05
N LYS A 7 13.08 2.12 7.88
CA LYS A 7 11.94 2.24 6.91
C LYS A 7 10.60 1.86 7.52
N THR A 8 10.58 0.71 8.18
CA THR A 8 9.40 0.20 8.89
C THR A 8 9.04 1.12 10.05
N THR A 9 10.02 1.64 10.79
CA THR A 9 9.80 2.61 11.87
C THR A 9 9.15 3.90 11.38
N LEU A 10 9.65 4.48 10.28
CA LEU A 10 9.08 5.70 9.70
C LEU A 10 7.64 5.45 9.20
N ALA A 11 7.42 4.31 8.55
CA ALA A 11 6.09 3.92 8.12
C ALA A 11 5.13 3.75 9.31
N GLN A 12 5.58 3.14 10.42
CA GLN A 12 4.78 3.00 11.64
C GLN A 12 4.46 4.36 12.28
N GLN A 13 5.41 5.29 12.31
CA GLN A 13 5.17 6.63 12.82
C GLN A 13 4.13 7.39 11.98
N ALA A 14 4.23 7.29 10.65
CA ALA A 14 3.24 7.89 9.76
C ALA A 14 1.85 7.25 9.92
N TYR A 15 1.78 5.92 9.91
CA TYR A 15 0.52 5.17 10.05
C TYR A 15 -0.20 5.48 11.37
N ASN A 16 0.53 5.64 12.47
CA ASN A 16 -0.07 5.92 13.77
C ASN A 16 -0.39 7.39 14.03
N HIS A 17 -0.02 8.30 13.12
CA HIS A 17 -0.22 9.73 13.30
C HIS A 17 -1.71 10.09 13.26
N GLU A 18 -2.18 10.95 14.17
CA GLU A 18 -3.62 11.32 14.29
C GLU A 18 -4.21 11.84 12.97
N ARG A 19 -3.52 12.74 12.28
CA ARG A 19 -3.93 13.22 10.95
C ARG A 19 -4.13 12.13 9.89
N VAL A 20 -3.45 10.99 10.00
CA VAL A 20 -3.68 9.84 9.12
C VAL A 20 -4.99 9.17 9.52
N LYS A 21 -5.17 8.91 10.82
CA LYS A 21 -6.39 8.33 11.40
C LYS A 21 -7.66 9.13 11.11
N ASP A 22 -7.55 10.45 11.11
CA ASP A 22 -8.69 11.34 10.85
C ASP A 22 -9.01 11.46 9.35
N TYR A 23 -8.05 11.15 8.47
CA TYR A 23 -8.17 11.40 7.03
C TYR A 23 -8.63 10.17 6.25
N PHE A 24 -8.24 8.97 6.68
CA PHE A 24 -8.60 7.71 6.02
C PHE A 24 -9.77 7.04 6.74
N GLN A 25 -10.65 6.41 5.98
CA GLN A 25 -11.76 5.62 6.53
C GLN A 25 -11.32 4.20 6.86
N HIS A 26 -10.32 3.71 6.13
CA HIS A 26 -9.73 2.39 6.32
C HIS A 26 -8.22 2.50 6.30
N GLU A 27 -7.57 1.94 7.30
CA GLU A 27 -6.11 1.88 7.44
C GLU A 27 -5.69 0.45 7.65
N VAL A 28 -4.88 -0.08 6.75
CA VAL A 28 -4.48 -1.49 6.77
C VAL A 28 -2.97 -1.58 6.72
N TRP A 29 -2.40 -2.42 7.57
CA TRP A 29 -0.97 -2.75 7.54
C TRP A 29 -0.78 -4.25 7.33
N VAL A 30 -0.08 -4.63 6.25
CA VAL A 30 0.20 -6.03 5.92
C VAL A 30 1.70 -6.25 5.84
N CYS A 31 2.20 -7.24 6.58
CA CYS A 31 3.58 -7.70 6.49
C CYS A 31 3.70 -8.80 5.42
N VAL A 32 4.61 -8.62 4.46
CA VAL A 32 4.68 -9.48 3.25
C VAL A 32 5.80 -10.53 3.31
N SER A 33 6.70 -10.44 4.29
CA SER A 33 8.03 -11.09 4.43
C SER A 33 8.27 -12.46 3.79
N ASP A 34 7.30 -13.37 3.76
CA ASP A 34 7.55 -14.76 3.35
C ASP A 34 7.20 -15.04 1.88
N ASN A 35 6.05 -14.54 1.40
CA ASN A 35 5.60 -14.75 0.02
C ASN A 35 4.51 -13.74 -0.39
N PHE A 36 4.70 -13.13 -1.56
CA PHE A 36 3.69 -12.29 -2.22
C PHE A 36 2.64 -13.18 -2.90
N ASN A 37 1.68 -13.63 -2.09
CA ASN A 37 0.51 -14.37 -2.53
C ASN A 37 -0.69 -13.42 -2.60
N VAL A 38 -1.17 -13.15 -3.81
CA VAL A 38 -2.24 -12.18 -4.06
C VAL A 38 -3.52 -12.55 -3.30
N GLU A 39 -3.87 -13.83 -3.25
CA GLU A 39 -5.07 -14.33 -2.56
C GLU A 39 -4.96 -14.11 -1.04
N ARG A 40 -3.85 -14.54 -0.43
CA ARG A 40 -3.57 -14.35 1.00
C ARG A 40 -3.61 -12.87 1.38
N LEU A 41 -2.89 -12.02 0.63
CA LEU A 41 -2.82 -10.59 0.91
C LEU A 41 -4.20 -9.92 0.77
N THR A 42 -4.96 -10.27 -0.27
CA THR A 42 -6.32 -9.75 -0.48
C THR A 42 -7.22 -10.13 0.70
N LYS A 43 -7.12 -11.37 1.16
CA LYS A 43 -7.86 -11.88 2.31
C LYS A 43 -7.49 -11.15 3.61
N GLU A 44 -6.20 -11.01 3.90
CA GLU A 44 -5.72 -10.27 5.08
C GLU A 44 -6.20 -8.82 5.10
N ILE A 45 -6.26 -8.15 3.94
CA ILE A 45 -6.81 -6.79 3.84
C ILE A 45 -8.30 -6.77 4.15
N ILE A 46 -9.07 -7.70 3.58
CA ILE A 46 -10.51 -7.81 3.86
C ILE A 46 -10.75 -8.04 5.35
N GLU A 47 -10.04 -8.98 5.96
CA GLU A 47 -10.16 -9.30 7.37
C GLU A 47 -9.76 -8.11 8.27
N SER A 48 -8.74 -7.35 7.88
CA SER A 48 -8.33 -6.12 8.59
C SER A 48 -9.37 -5.01 8.50
N ILE A 49 -10.05 -4.84 7.36
CA ILE A 49 -11.06 -3.78 7.19
C ILE A 49 -12.37 -4.14 7.87
N THR A 50 -12.77 -5.42 7.75
CA THR A 50 -14.04 -5.91 8.26
C THR A 50 -13.99 -6.33 9.71
N GLU A 51 -12.79 -6.48 10.29
CA GLU A 51 -12.53 -7.05 11.60
C GLU A 51 -13.15 -8.45 11.79
N ASN A 52 -13.34 -9.18 10.69
CA ASN A 52 -13.98 -10.49 10.64
C ASN A 52 -13.15 -11.45 9.80
N LYS A 53 -13.21 -12.75 10.13
CA LYS A 53 -12.61 -13.78 9.29
C LYS A 53 -13.30 -13.85 7.94
N CYS A 54 -12.52 -14.07 6.89
CA CYS A 54 -13.02 -14.20 5.53
C CYS A 54 -12.97 -15.67 5.12
N ASP A 55 -14.11 -16.32 4.92
CA ASP A 55 -14.14 -17.74 4.51
C ASP A 55 -14.06 -17.94 2.99
N LEU A 56 -13.86 -16.86 2.23
CA LEU A 56 -13.69 -16.92 0.78
C LEU A 56 -12.31 -17.52 0.42
N SER A 57 -12.31 -18.34 -0.63
CA SER A 57 -11.12 -19.02 -1.15
C SER A 57 -10.93 -18.84 -2.67
N ASN A 58 -11.79 -18.03 -3.31
CA ASN A 58 -11.70 -17.75 -4.74
C ASN A 58 -11.21 -16.31 -4.92
N LEU A 59 -10.12 -16.14 -5.66
CA LEU A 59 -9.49 -14.84 -5.87
C LEU A 59 -10.42 -13.82 -6.54
N ASP A 60 -11.22 -14.22 -7.52
CA ASP A 60 -12.12 -13.29 -8.22
C ASP A 60 -13.17 -12.72 -7.26
N THR A 61 -13.73 -13.57 -6.38
CA THR A 61 -14.69 -13.16 -5.36
C THR A 61 -14.03 -12.23 -4.33
N LEU A 62 -12.82 -12.58 -3.87
CA LEU A 62 -12.02 -11.75 -2.98
C LEU A 62 -11.75 -10.36 -3.60
N GLN A 63 -11.43 -10.29 -4.89
CA GLN A 63 -11.17 -9.02 -5.58
C GLN A 63 -12.43 -8.15 -5.70
N VAL A 64 -13.61 -8.75 -5.92
CA VAL A 64 -14.88 -8.01 -5.93
C VAL A 64 -15.18 -7.43 -4.55
N VAL A 65 -14.98 -8.22 -3.48
CA VAL A 65 -15.18 -7.75 -2.10
C VAL A 65 -14.19 -6.64 -1.76
N LEU A 66 -12.90 -6.83 -2.05
CA LEU A 66 -11.88 -5.83 -1.79
C LEU A 66 -12.17 -4.52 -2.54
N LYS A 67 -12.60 -4.59 -3.80
CA LYS A 67 -13.01 -3.41 -4.58
C LYS A 67 -14.12 -2.63 -3.87
N ASN A 68 -15.12 -3.31 -3.32
CA ASN A 68 -16.22 -2.65 -2.63
C ASN A 68 -15.76 -2.01 -1.31
N LEU A 69 -14.94 -2.71 -0.52
CA LEU A 69 -14.39 -2.19 0.74
C LEU A 69 -13.45 -1.01 0.52
N THR A 70 -12.71 -1.03 -0.60
CA THR A 70 -11.77 0.04 -0.96
C THR A 70 -12.41 1.14 -1.80
N SER A 71 -13.73 1.14 -2.01
CA SER A 71 -14.44 2.25 -2.68
C SER A 71 -14.41 3.58 -1.90
N LYS A 72 -14.05 3.50 -0.62
CA LYS A 72 -13.81 4.60 0.31
C LYS A 72 -12.37 5.08 0.29
N ARG A 73 -12.06 6.17 0.99
CA ARG A 73 -10.68 6.62 1.15
C ARG A 73 -9.91 5.69 2.10
N PHE A 74 -8.83 5.08 1.61
CA PHE A 74 -8.03 4.11 2.37
C PHE A 74 -6.53 4.42 2.36
N LEU A 75 -5.84 3.96 3.41
CA LEU A 75 -4.39 3.80 3.45
C LEU A 75 -4.04 2.32 3.57
N LEU A 76 -3.24 1.81 2.63
CA LEU A 76 -2.71 0.46 2.67
C LEU A 76 -1.18 0.51 2.81
N VAL A 77 -0.64 -0.07 3.86
CA VAL A 77 0.80 -0.26 4.07
C VAL A 77 1.17 -1.71 3.76
N LEU A 78 2.09 -1.90 2.82
CA LEU A 78 2.71 -3.18 2.51
C LEU A 78 4.16 -3.13 3.00
N ASP A 79 4.44 -3.83 4.10
CA ASP A 79 5.74 -3.81 4.76
C ASP A 79 6.62 -4.99 4.32
N ASP A 80 7.90 -4.68 4.11
CA ASP A 80 8.99 -5.58 3.72
C ASP A 80 8.67 -6.43 2.48
N VAL A 81 8.34 -5.76 1.36
CA VAL A 81 8.01 -6.42 0.10
C VAL A 81 9.26 -6.77 -0.71
N TRP A 82 9.33 -8.01 -1.22
CA TRP A 82 10.46 -8.55 -1.97
C TRP A 82 10.13 -9.12 -3.35
N ASN A 83 8.85 -9.28 -3.69
CA ASN A 83 8.44 -9.86 -4.97
C ASN A 83 8.47 -8.82 -6.11
N GLU A 84 9.15 -9.18 -7.21
CA GLU A 84 9.35 -8.30 -8.37
C GLU A 84 8.53 -8.72 -9.61
N ASP A 85 7.53 -9.60 -9.44
CA ASP A 85 6.67 -10.08 -10.52
C ASP A 85 5.61 -9.02 -10.84
N SER A 86 5.81 -8.30 -11.94
CA SER A 86 4.92 -7.22 -12.36
C SER A 86 3.48 -7.67 -12.61
N LEU A 87 3.27 -8.92 -13.07
CA LEU A 87 1.93 -9.44 -13.30
C LEU A 87 1.21 -9.72 -11.99
N LYS A 88 1.91 -10.25 -10.98
CA LYS A 88 1.33 -10.41 -9.62
C LYS A 88 0.97 -9.06 -9.01
N TRP A 89 1.83 -8.05 -9.16
CA TRP A 89 1.55 -6.70 -8.70
C TRP A 89 0.36 -6.07 -9.41
N GLU A 90 0.25 -6.24 -10.73
CA GLU A 90 -0.88 -5.75 -11.49
C GLU A 90 -2.20 -6.40 -11.04
N ARG A 91 -2.21 -7.73 -10.85
CA ARG A 91 -3.38 -8.46 -10.36
C ARG A 91 -3.76 -8.02 -8.94
N PHE A 92 -2.78 -7.83 -8.06
CA PHE A 92 -3.01 -7.34 -6.70
C PHE A 92 -3.58 -5.91 -6.68
N CYS A 93 -3.04 -5.00 -7.50
CA CYS A 93 -3.46 -3.60 -7.51
C CYS A 93 -4.79 -3.37 -8.25
N ALA A 94 -5.24 -4.30 -9.08
CA ALA A 94 -6.45 -4.17 -9.90
C ALA A 94 -7.70 -3.71 -9.10
N PRO A 95 -8.09 -4.34 -7.98
CA PRO A 95 -9.24 -3.88 -7.18
C PRO A 95 -9.01 -2.53 -6.50
N LEU A 96 -7.77 -2.20 -6.14
CA LEU A 96 -7.41 -0.97 -5.41
C LEU A 96 -7.50 0.30 -6.27
N ARG A 97 -7.48 0.15 -7.61
CA ARG A 97 -7.62 1.27 -8.56
C ARG A 97 -8.97 1.96 -8.51
N TYR A 98 -9.97 1.32 -7.92
CA TYR A 98 -11.31 1.89 -7.73
C TYR A 98 -11.43 2.71 -6.44
N GLY A 99 -10.31 2.94 -5.74
CA GLY A 99 -10.26 3.78 -4.55
C GLY A 99 -10.72 5.21 -4.78
N GLU A 100 -11.35 5.78 -3.74
CA GLU A 100 -11.68 7.20 -3.73
C GLU A 100 -10.41 8.06 -3.95
N PRO A 101 -10.49 9.17 -4.70
CA PRO A 101 -9.41 10.15 -4.75
C PRO A 101 -8.87 10.49 -3.36
N GLY A 102 -7.55 10.39 -3.21
CA GLY A 102 -6.89 10.55 -1.92
C GLY A 102 -6.54 9.24 -1.22
N SER A 103 -6.96 8.08 -1.73
CA SER A 103 -6.48 6.76 -1.29
C SER A 103 -5.00 6.53 -1.61
N LYS A 104 -4.31 5.87 -0.68
CA LYS A 104 -2.85 5.85 -0.60
C LYS A 104 -2.33 4.42 -0.38
N ILE A 105 -1.28 4.03 -1.10
CA ILE A 105 -0.55 2.77 -0.87
C ILE A 105 0.90 3.12 -0.53
N LEU A 106 1.36 2.68 0.64
CA LEU A 106 2.74 2.82 1.11
C LEU A 106 3.43 1.46 1.04
N VAL A 107 4.57 1.39 0.36
CA VAL A 107 5.34 0.15 0.25
C VAL A 107 6.70 0.35 0.87
N THR A 108 7.07 -0.48 1.85
CA THR A 108 8.46 -0.55 2.31
C THR A 108 9.13 -1.74 1.62
N THR A 109 10.32 -1.50 1.06
CA THR A 109 11.08 -2.53 0.36
C THR A 109 12.58 -2.26 0.44
N ARG A 110 13.37 -3.33 0.33
CA ARG A 110 14.82 -3.21 0.12
C ARG A 110 15.20 -3.23 -1.36
N SER A 111 14.33 -3.77 -2.23
CA SER A 111 14.55 -3.85 -3.68
C SER A 111 14.33 -2.49 -4.34
N LYS A 112 15.33 -2.02 -5.07
CA LYS A 112 15.21 -0.82 -5.91
C LYS A 112 14.21 -1.02 -7.05
N LYS A 113 14.17 -2.23 -7.61
CA LYS A 113 13.28 -2.57 -8.73
C LYS A 113 11.81 -2.50 -8.33
N ILE A 114 11.45 -2.99 -7.14
CA ILE A 114 10.09 -2.84 -6.59
C ILE A 114 9.77 -1.35 -6.41
N ALA A 115 10.72 -0.58 -5.87
CA ALA A 115 10.56 0.84 -5.65
C ALA A 115 10.28 1.60 -6.97
N GLU A 116 10.97 1.22 -8.05
CA GLU A 116 10.75 1.75 -9.41
C GLU A 116 9.42 1.28 -10.02
N MET A 117 9.02 0.02 -9.79
CA MET A 117 7.72 -0.51 -10.25
C MET A 117 6.51 0.20 -9.64
N VAL A 118 6.62 0.60 -8.36
CA VAL A 118 5.55 1.33 -7.62
C VAL A 118 5.52 2.82 -8.00
N GLY A 119 6.56 3.33 -8.67
CA GLY A 119 6.54 4.59 -9.41
C GLY A 119 7.32 5.75 -8.75
N ASN A 120 7.04 6.07 -7.48
CA ASN A 120 7.65 7.22 -6.80
C ASN A 120 8.38 6.80 -5.52
N PRO A 121 9.57 6.18 -5.63
CA PRO A 121 10.30 5.71 -4.47
C PRO A 121 10.89 6.87 -3.66
N ILE A 122 10.82 6.77 -2.33
CA ILE A 122 11.53 7.65 -1.39
C ILE A 122 12.73 6.86 -0.85
N PRO A 123 13.97 7.17 -1.28
CA PRO A 123 15.15 6.52 -0.75
C PRO A 123 15.37 6.98 0.70
N LEU A 124 15.30 6.04 1.64
CA LEU A 124 15.74 6.27 3.02
C LEU A 124 17.23 5.90 3.11
N GLY A 125 18.10 6.92 3.16
CA GLY A 125 19.52 6.77 3.45
C GLY A 125 19.77 6.45 4.93
N GLY A 126 21.02 6.13 5.29
CA GLY A 126 21.42 6.05 6.71
C GLY A 126 21.09 7.39 7.37
N LEU A 127 20.25 7.36 8.41
CA LEU A 127 19.70 8.54 9.05
C LEU A 127 20.82 9.31 9.75
N ASP A 128 21.09 10.54 9.30
CA ASP A 128 21.60 11.60 10.18
C ASP A 128 20.38 12.28 10.80
N GLU A 129 20.41 12.46 12.12
CA GLU A 129 19.28 12.80 13.01
C GLU A 129 18.68 14.21 12.78
N ALA A 130 18.99 14.88 11.66
CA ALA A 130 18.71 16.30 11.44
C ALA A 130 17.61 16.62 10.41
N SER A 131 16.79 15.66 9.95
CA SER A 131 15.80 15.93 8.88
C SER A 131 14.37 15.60 9.28
N TYR A 132 13.88 16.24 10.36
CA TYR A 132 12.45 16.30 10.66
C TYR A 132 11.86 17.62 10.11
N CYS A 133 10.77 17.46 9.34
CA CYS A 133 9.83 18.50 8.87
C CYS A 133 10.21 19.36 7.65
N SER A 134 9.59 19.02 6.51
CA SER A 134 8.81 19.92 5.62
C SER A 134 8.87 19.39 4.18
N ARG A 135 7.90 18.55 3.77
CA ARG A 135 7.44 18.40 2.37
C ARG A 135 6.29 17.39 2.31
N ASN A 136 5.22 17.82 1.65
CA ASN A 136 3.98 17.10 1.41
C ASN A 136 4.19 15.65 0.98
N VAL A 137 3.52 14.71 1.66
CA VAL A 137 3.39 13.32 1.20
C VAL A 137 2.48 13.33 -0.03
N HIS A 138 3.08 13.45 -1.21
CA HIS A 138 2.37 13.35 -2.48
C HIS A 138 2.39 11.92 -3.00
N LEU A 139 1.23 11.29 -2.93
CA LEU A 139 0.92 10.11 -3.73
C LEU A 139 0.16 10.60 -4.96
N VAL A 140 0.80 10.44 -6.11
CA VAL A 140 0.31 10.85 -7.43
C VAL A 140 -0.66 9.79 -7.95
N PRO A 141 -1.91 10.16 -8.31
CA PRO A 141 -2.72 9.32 -9.18
C PRO A 141 -2.19 9.44 -10.62
N LYS A 142 -1.95 8.31 -11.30
CA LYS A 142 -1.89 8.31 -12.76
C LYS A 142 -3.31 8.21 -13.30
N THR A 143 -3.88 9.34 -13.68
CA THR A 143 -4.84 9.40 -14.78
C THR A 143 -4.37 10.45 -15.77
N PRO A 144 -4.17 10.07 -17.03
CA PRO A 144 -4.67 10.83 -18.16
C PRO A 144 -5.98 10.16 -18.59
N VAL A 145 -7.11 10.76 -18.21
CA VAL A 145 -8.35 10.55 -18.94
C VAL A 145 -8.26 11.48 -20.14
N ASN A 146 -7.80 10.95 -21.28
CA ASN A 146 -7.97 11.65 -22.55
C ASN A 146 -9.40 11.38 -23.02
N PHE A 147 -10.30 12.33 -22.83
CA PHE A 147 -11.47 12.44 -23.67
C PHE A 147 -11.07 13.21 -24.93
N HIS A 148 -11.02 12.51 -26.07
CA HIS A 148 -11.32 13.13 -27.34
C HIS A 148 -12.69 12.62 -27.78
N ILE A 149 -13.51 13.58 -28.18
CA ILE A 149 -14.85 13.43 -28.75
C ILE A 149 -14.76 12.55 -29.99
#